data_AF-A0A2C9EW03-F1
#
_entry.id   AF-A0A2C9EW03-F1
#
_cell.length_a   1.000
_cell.length_b   1.000
_cell.length_c   1.000
_cell.angle_alpha   90.00
_cell.angle_beta   90.00
_cell.angle_gamma   90.00
#
_symmetry.space_group_name_H-M   'P 1'
#
loop_
_entity.id
_entity.type
_entity.pdbx_description
1 polymer ?
#
loop_
_entity_poly.entity_id
_entity_poly.type
_entity_poly.pdbx_seq_one_letter_code
_entity_poly.pdbx_strand_id
1 'polypeptide(L)'
;MTTTLEQRGLLIDNIRQELAAGRLSVGDAVKRLRTEVTGLHQSQFARMCRISLRTLIHIEHGDGNPTLKSLNAVFKPFGLQMGVVSLRP
;
A
#
# COMPACT_ATOMS: atom_id res chain seq x y z
N MET A 1 -1.96 -12.98 -24.29
CA MET A 1 -0.88 -12.84 -23.30
C MET A 1 -1.04 -11.46 -22.68
N THR A 2 -1.63 -11.38 -21.48
CA THR A 2 -1.83 -10.09 -20.79
C THR A 2 -0.49 -9.42 -20.56
N THR A 3 -0.40 -8.16 -20.95
CA THR A 3 0.82 -7.37 -20.82
C THR A 3 1.20 -7.23 -19.34
N THR A 4 2.50 -7.13 -19.02
CA THR A 4 2.98 -6.97 -17.63
C THR A 4 2.33 -5.78 -16.91
N LEU A 5 1.89 -4.76 -17.65
CA LEU A 5 1.14 -3.62 -17.12
C LEU A 5 -0.27 -3.99 -16.64
N GLU A 6 -1.02 -4.78 -17.41
CA GLU A 6 -2.36 -5.25 -17.02
C GLU A 6 -2.30 -6.13 -15.76
N GLN A 7 -1.29 -7.00 -15.67
CA GLN A 7 -1.08 -7.85 -14.49
C GLN A 7 -0.83 -7.01 -13.22
N ARG A 8 -0.06 -5.92 -13.34
CA ARG A 8 0.18 -5.00 -12.21
C ARG A 8 -1.10 -4.26 -11.81
N GLY A 9 -1.91 -3.83 -12.77
CA GLY A 9 -3.19 -3.19 -12.50
C GLY A 9 -4.16 -4.09 -11.72
N LEU A 10 -4.30 -5.34 -12.15
CA LEU A 10 -5.13 -6.34 -11.47
C LEU A 10 -4.68 -6.61 -10.03
N LEU A 11 -3.36 -6.67 -9.80
CA LEU A 11 -2.81 -6.88 -8.47
C LEU A 11 -3.09 -5.70 -7.54
N ILE A 12 -2.91 -4.47 -8.02
CA ILE A 12 -3.21 -3.25 -7.25
C ILE A 12 -4.70 -3.20 -6.88
N ASP A 13 -5.59 -3.51 -7.82
CA ASP A 13 -7.04 -3.54 -7.55
C ASP A 13 -7.41 -4.65 -6.55
N ASN A 14 -6.81 -5.84 -6.68
CA ASN A 14 -7.01 -6.90 -5.69
C ASN A 14 -6.61 -6.45 -4.28
N ILE A 15 -5.42 -5.85 -4.12
CA ILE A 15 -4.96 -5.34 -2.81
C ILE A 15 -5.93 -4.26 -2.27
N ARG A 16 -6.41 -3.37 -3.13
CA ARG A 16 -7.38 -2.33 -2.78
C ARG A 16 -8.70 -2.94 -2.28
N GLN A 17 -9.24 -3.94 -2.99
CA GLN A 17 -10.49 -4.61 -2.63
C GLN A 17 -10.38 -5.36 -1.30
N GLU A 18 -9.28 -6.09 -1.08
CA GLU A 18 -9.04 -6.80 0.18
C GLU A 18 -8.90 -5.83 1.36
N LEU A 19 -8.19 -4.71 1.16
CA LEU A 19 -8.04 -3.65 2.15
C LEU A 19 -9.39 -2.98 2.47
N ALA A 20 -10.17 -2.64 1.45
CA ALA A 20 -11.49 -2.02 1.63
C ALA A 20 -12.50 -2.95 2.31
N ALA A 21 -12.38 -4.26 2.09
CA ALA A 21 -13.20 -5.26 2.76
C ALA A 21 -12.72 -5.62 4.18
N GLY A 22 -11.64 -5.00 4.67
CA GLY A 22 -11.07 -5.29 5.99
C GLY A 22 -10.42 -6.68 6.10
N ARG A 23 -10.19 -7.38 4.98
CA ARG A 23 -9.51 -8.69 4.95
C ARG A 23 -7.99 -8.56 5.01
N LEU A 24 -7.48 -7.37 4.74
CA LEU A 24 -6.05 -7.06 4.74
C LEU A 24 -5.80 -5.87 5.66
N SER A 25 -4.78 -5.95 6.51
CA SER A 25 -4.34 -4.79 7.29
C SER A 25 -3.68 -3.75 6.38
N VAL A 26 -3.64 -2.50 6.82
CA VAL A 26 -2.91 -1.45 6.09
C VAL A 26 -1.43 -1.80 5.94
N GLY A 27 -0.80 -2.36 6.98
CA GLY A 27 0.60 -2.78 6.94
C GLY A 27 0.86 -3.88 5.93
N ASP A 28 -0.01 -4.90 5.89
CA ASP A 28 0.10 -5.99 4.91
C ASP A 28 -0.16 -5.49 3.49
N ALA A 29 -1.13 -4.60 3.28
CA ALA A 29 -1.38 -3.99 1.99
C ALA A 29 -0.14 -3.25 1.47
N VAL A 30 0.50 -2.45 2.32
CA VAL A 30 1.73 -1.73 1.98
C VAL A 30 2.88 -2.71 1.67
N LYS A 31 3.03 -3.77 2.46
CA LYS A 31 4.03 -4.80 2.24
C LYS A 31 3.83 -5.50 0.89
N ARG A 32 2.60 -5.88 0.54
CA ARG A 32 2.26 -6.50 -0.76
C ARG A 32 2.51 -5.55 -1.92
N LEU A 33 2.13 -4.28 -1.81
CA LEU A 33 2.44 -3.25 -2.81
C LEU A 33 3.96 -3.15 -3.04
N ARG A 34 4.75 -3.17 -1.96
CA ARG A 34 6.20 -3.15 -2.06
C ARG A 34 6.74 -4.41 -2.76
N THR A 35 6.42 -5.60 -2.25
CA THR A 35 7.04 -6.85 -2.71
C THR A 35 6.50 -7.34 -4.04
N GLU A 36 5.19 -7.31 -4.25
CA GLU A 36 4.53 -7.94 -5.40
C GLU A 36 4.37 -6.96 -6.58
N VAL A 37 4.15 -5.66 -6.33
CA VAL A 37 3.94 -4.67 -7.42
C VAL A 37 5.23 -3.98 -7.85
N THR A 38 6.13 -3.69 -6.90
CA THR A 38 7.39 -2.98 -7.20
C THR A 38 8.65 -3.84 -7.12
N GLY A 39 8.63 -4.91 -6.33
CA GLY A 39 9.82 -5.73 -6.08
C GLY A 39 10.94 -5.01 -5.30
N LEU A 40 10.66 -3.86 -4.67
CA LEU A 40 11.67 -3.04 -4.02
C LEU A 40 11.96 -3.47 -2.57
N HIS A 41 13.20 -3.26 -2.15
CA HIS A 41 13.54 -3.32 -0.72
C HIS A 41 12.96 -2.12 0.03
N GLN A 42 12.79 -2.26 1.35
CA GLN A 42 12.16 -1.22 2.19
C GLN A 42 12.80 0.17 2.03
N SER A 43 14.12 0.26 1.97
CA SER A 43 14.83 1.55 1.80
C SER A 43 14.51 2.23 0.46
N GLN A 44 14.50 1.45 -0.62
CA GLN A 44 14.18 1.95 -1.96
C GLN A 44 12.71 2.35 -2.06
N PHE A 45 11.81 1.55 -1.47
CA PHE A 45 10.39 1.81 -1.44
C PHE A 45 10.04 3.06 -0.62
N ALA A 46 10.65 3.22 0.56
CA ALA A 46 10.49 4.41 1.39
C ALA A 46 10.91 5.68 0.65
N ARG A 47 12.03 5.62 -0.09
CA ARG A 47 12.50 6.72 -0.94
C ARG A 47 11.52 7.02 -2.07
N MET A 48 10.98 5.99 -2.73
CA MET A 48 9.95 6.13 -3.77
C MET A 48 8.69 6.83 -3.23
N CYS A 49 8.25 6.46 -2.03
CA CYS A 49 7.09 7.03 -1.35
C CYS A 49 7.39 8.37 -0.64
N ARG A 50 8.65 8.84 -0.67
CA ARG A 50 9.12 10.07 0.01
C ARG A 50 8.82 10.09 1.52
N ILE A 51 9.01 8.95 2.18
CA ILE A 51 8.90 8.81 3.64
C ILE A 51 10.21 8.24 4.21
N SER A 52 10.39 8.35 5.53
CA SER A 52 11.53 7.72 6.19
C SER A 52 11.40 6.19 6.18
N LEU A 53 12.52 5.48 6.14
CA LEU A 53 12.54 4.01 6.27
C LEU A 53 11.85 3.56 7.57
N ARG A 54 12.09 4.27 8.67
CA ARG A 54 11.45 3.99 9.95
C ARG A 54 9.92 4.10 9.85
N THR A 55 9.42 5.14 9.19
CA THR A 55 7.98 5.31 8.95
C THR A 55 7.42 4.14 8.16
N LEU A 56 8.12 3.69 7.11
CA LEU A 56 7.68 2.53 6.33
C LEU A 56 7.65 1.25 7.18
N ILE A 57 8.70 0.98 7.97
CA ILE A 57 8.77 -0.22 8.82
C ILE A 57 7.62 -0.22 9.84
N HIS A 58 7.37 0.91 10.49
CA HIS A 58 6.26 1.04 11.43
C HIS A 58 4.90 0.79 10.75
N ILE A 59 4.69 1.33 9.55
CA ILE A 59 3.48 1.07 8.75
C ILE A 59 3.36 -0.43 8.44
N GLU A 60 4.42 -1.07 7.92
CA GLU A 60 4.41 -2.48 7.52
C GLU A 60 4.23 -3.44 8.70
N HIS A 61 4.72 -3.09 9.89
CA HIS A 61 4.52 -3.89 11.11
C HIS A 61 3.13 -3.69 11.73
N GLY A 62 2.37 -2.68 11.29
CA GLY A 62 1.14 -2.27 11.97
C GLY A 62 1.40 -1.66 13.35
N ASP A 63 2.65 -1.29 13.64
CA ASP A 63 3.07 -0.70 14.92
C ASP A 63 2.91 0.82 14.87
N GLY A 64 1.98 1.32 15.71
CA GLY A 64 1.73 2.75 15.93
C GLY A 64 0.56 3.30 15.13
N ASN A 65 0.46 4.64 15.09
CA ASN A 65 -0.61 5.38 14.43
C ASN A 65 -0.03 6.22 13.28
N PRO A 66 0.16 5.63 12.08
CA PRO A 66 0.71 6.38 10.95
C PRO A 66 -0.23 7.51 10.55
N THR A 67 0.34 8.69 10.27
CA THR A 67 -0.46 9.83 9.85
C THR A 67 -1.13 9.55 8.49
N LEU A 68 -2.32 10.11 8.25
CA LEU A 68 -2.97 10.07 6.93
C LEU A 68 -2.04 10.56 5.81
N LYS A 69 -1.18 11.54 6.10
CA LYS A 69 -0.17 12.04 5.16
C LYS A 69 0.82 10.94 4.76
N SER A 70 1.32 10.17 5.72
CA SER A 70 2.26 9.07 5.49
C SER A 70 1.60 7.94 4.69
N LEU A 71 0.36 7.57 5.05
CA LEU A 71 -0.40 6.56 4.31
C LEU A 71 -0.64 6.99 2.87
N ASN A 72 -1.14 8.22 2.66
CA ASN A 72 -1.35 8.76 1.31
C ASN A 72 -0.06 8.83 0.50
N ALA A 73 1.09 9.12 1.12
CA ALA A 73 2.37 9.13 0.44
C ALA A 73 2.77 7.73 -0.09
N VAL A 74 2.40 6.67 0.62
CA VAL A 74 2.63 5.28 0.19
C VAL A 74 1.67 4.83 -0.91
N PHE A 75 0.41 5.25 -0.84
CA PHE A 75 -0.61 4.85 -1.81
C PHE A 75 -0.56 5.64 -3.12
N LYS A 76 -0.11 6.90 -3.08
CA LYS A 76 -0.08 7.82 -4.22
C LYS A 76 0.66 7.29 -5.47
N PRO A 77 1.83 6.61 -5.37
CA PRO A 77 2.50 6.01 -6.54
C PRO A 77 1.67 4.98 -7.29
N PHE A 78 0.65 4.40 -6.65
CA PHE A 78 -0.24 3.39 -7.22
C PHE A 78 -1.59 3.96 -7.68
N GLY A 79 -1.77 5.29 -7.65
CA GLY A 79 -3.06 5.92 -7.93
C GLY A 79 -4.09 5.71 -6.83
N LEU A 80 -3.66 5.37 -5.61
CA LEU A 80 -4.51 5.11 -4.46
C LEU A 80 -4.38 6.22 -3.41
N GLN A 81 -5.40 6.37 -2.57
CA GLN A 81 -5.38 7.24 -1.39
C GLN A 81 -6.29 6.66 -0.29
N MET A 82 -6.04 7.05 0.95
CA MET A 82 -6.95 6.75 2.06
C MET A 82 -8.28 7.48 1.87
N GLY A 83 -9.37 6.79 2.20
CA GLY A 83 -10.73 7.31 2.10
C GLY A 83 -11.64 6.77 3.20
N VAL A 84 -12.81 7.38 3.34
CA VAL A 84 -13.86 6.91 4.25
C VAL A 84 -14.64 5.80 3.55
N VAL A 85 -14.93 4.72 4.27
CA VAL A 85 -15.77 3.61 3.83
C VAL A 85 -16.96 3.44 4.76
N SER A 86 -18.05 2.86 4.29
CA SER A 86 -19.20 2.54 5.13
C SER A 86 -18.83 1.40 6.09
N LEU A 87 -19.08 1.58 7.40
CA LEU A 87 -18.90 0.53 8.40
C LEU A 87 -19.94 -0.60 8.28
N ARG A 88 -21.02 -0.36 7.52
CA ARG A 88 -22.09 -1.30 7.23
C ARG A 88 -22.49 -1.15 5.76
N PRO A 89 -22.81 -2.25 5.05
CA PRO A 89 -23.29 -2.21 3.67
C PRO A 89 -24.63 -1.49 3.54
#